data_AF-A0A829WJP2-F1
#
_entry.id   AF-A0A829WJP2-F1
#
_cell.length_a   1.000
_cell.length_b   1.000
_cell.length_c   1.000
_cell.angle_alpha   90.00
_cell.angle_beta   90.00
_cell.angle_gamma   90.00
#
_symmetry.space_group_name_H-M   'P 1'
#
loop_
_entity.id
_entity.type
_entity.pdbx_description
1 polymer ?
#
loop_
_entity_poly.entity_id
_entity_poly.type
_entity_poly.pdbx_seq_one_letter_code
_entity_poly.pdbx_strand_id
1 'polypeptide(L)'
;MARKPKIAEASDNFDDSHDYRCLRCGDTWENPNGHFYKSPWSESFEKNSRFVPLCRKCVNELLDIYEKKYGTNTACILMCYKLDIPYYYSLFDSIIKNNNKFSIGLYMRQINGRQYQNQDFSQSILNGELGKSKDDFEKFKEVKWSKQDLQNRDYAIEVVGYDPFVGYPEEDRHFLFNQLSPYLEDEDIADDAFKLSQILQIVDNNKQIRQCDVKIANLDPIRDATDIKTLNSIKKTLVEANDKIAKENEISVKNRSNKDVGKSTLTYLMRDLRNKNFERAEADYYDQLRGPGTQWAISISQKAMLDHCLFDENDKKEVYETQIKLVDDLYKELDSKKEQLRQLLIVNDNLKAELETLRVGDSDGIS
;
A
#
# COMPACT_ATOMS: atom_id res chain seq x y z
N MET A 1 -15.88 18.54 -20.59
CA MET A 1 -16.11 17.15 -20.14
C MET A 1 -17.08 16.50 -21.09
N ALA A 2 -16.62 15.57 -21.94
CA ALA A 2 -17.49 14.86 -22.87
C ALA A 2 -18.50 14.01 -22.09
N ARG A 3 -19.80 14.14 -22.42
CA ARG A 3 -20.88 13.34 -21.83
C ARG A 3 -20.58 11.85 -22.08
N LYS A 4 -20.53 11.05 -21.00
CA LYS A 4 -20.54 9.59 -21.09
C LYS A 4 -21.74 9.15 -21.96
N PRO A 5 -21.55 8.26 -22.94
CA PRO A 5 -22.66 7.77 -23.77
C PRO A 5 -23.70 7.07 -22.89
N LYS A 6 -24.98 7.26 -23.23
CA LYS A 6 -26.13 6.65 -22.56
C LYS A 6 -26.02 5.13 -22.62
N ILE A 7 -26.36 4.50 -21.51
CA ILE A 7 -26.42 3.05 -21.29
C ILE A 7 -27.33 2.43 -22.35
N ALA A 8 -26.82 1.49 -23.14
CA ALA A 8 -27.67 0.65 -23.99
C ALA A 8 -28.40 -0.36 -23.08
N GLU A 9 -29.72 -0.25 -23.02
CA GLU A 9 -30.58 -1.26 -22.40
C GLU A 9 -30.51 -2.54 -23.24
N ALA A 10 -30.14 -3.65 -22.61
CA ALA A 10 -30.16 -4.96 -23.25
C ALA A 10 -31.61 -5.45 -23.29
N SER A 11 -32.37 -5.05 -24.31
CA SER A 11 -33.64 -5.71 -24.63
C SER A 11 -33.38 -6.94 -25.50
N ASP A 12 -34.11 -8.02 -25.21
CA ASP A 12 -34.19 -9.23 -26.04
C ASP A 12 -35.05 -8.98 -27.29
N ASN A 13 -34.76 -7.89 -28.00
CA ASN A 13 -35.42 -7.57 -29.26
C ASN A 13 -34.71 -8.33 -30.38
N PHE A 14 -35.44 -9.25 -31.00
CA PHE A 14 -35.13 -9.85 -32.29
C PHE A 14 -36.19 -9.38 -33.30
N ASP A 15 -35.84 -9.43 -34.58
CA ASP A 15 -36.70 -8.97 -35.66
C ASP A 15 -37.57 -10.14 -36.17
N ASP A 16 -38.86 -10.09 -35.86
CA ASP A 16 -39.83 -11.09 -36.29
C ASP A 16 -40.18 -11.00 -37.80
N SER A 17 -39.63 -10.01 -38.52
CA SER A 17 -39.93 -9.82 -39.95
C SER A 17 -39.14 -10.75 -40.88
N HIS A 18 -38.13 -11.46 -40.37
CA HIS A 18 -37.31 -12.38 -41.17
C HIS A 18 -36.87 -13.63 -40.41
N ASP A 19 -36.58 -14.70 -41.13
CA ASP A 19 -35.99 -15.91 -40.57
C ASP A 19 -34.49 -15.74 -40.33
N TYR A 20 -33.98 -16.38 -39.28
CA TYR A 20 -32.56 -16.45 -38.97
C TYR A 20 -31.96 -17.73 -39.52
N ARG A 21 -30.99 -17.60 -40.43
CA ARG A 21 -30.36 -18.74 -41.12
C ARG A 21 -28.92 -18.95 -40.68
N CYS A 22 -28.56 -20.20 -40.39
CA CYS A 22 -27.17 -20.57 -40.19
C CYS A 22 -26.43 -20.68 -41.53
N LEU A 23 -25.34 -19.93 -41.71
CA LEU A 23 -24.55 -19.94 -42.95
C LEU A 23 -23.69 -21.20 -43.14
N ARG A 24 -23.60 -22.09 -42.13
CA ARG A 24 -22.86 -23.36 -42.23
C ARG A 24 -23.76 -24.56 -42.55
N CYS A 25 -24.78 -24.82 -41.74
CA CYS A 25 -25.68 -25.96 -41.95
C CYS A 25 -26.91 -25.63 -42.81
N GLY A 26 -27.25 -24.35 -42.99
CA GLY A 26 -28.39 -23.92 -43.80
C GLY A 26 -29.73 -23.91 -43.07
N ASP A 27 -29.81 -24.47 -41.86
CA ASP A 27 -31.01 -24.47 -41.01
C ASP A 27 -31.52 -23.04 -40.75
N THR A 28 -32.84 -22.89 -40.71
CA THR A 28 -33.56 -21.63 -40.50
C THR A 28 -34.46 -21.71 -39.28
N TRP A 29 -34.57 -20.60 -38.56
CA TRP A 29 -35.45 -20.46 -37.40
C TRP A 29 -36.13 -19.10 -37.42
N GLU A 30 -37.43 -19.06 -37.16
CA GLU A 30 -38.17 -17.81 -36.93
C GLU A 30 -37.69 -17.13 -35.65
N ASN A 31 -37.48 -17.91 -34.57
CA ASN A 31 -36.94 -17.42 -33.31
C ASN A 31 -35.46 -17.78 -33.15
N PRO A 32 -34.53 -16.81 -33.12
CA PRO A 32 -33.10 -17.06 -32.98
C PRO A 32 -32.66 -17.42 -31.56
N ASN A 33 -33.50 -17.13 -30.55
CA ASN A 33 -33.15 -17.34 -29.15
C ASN A 33 -32.93 -18.82 -28.85
N GLY A 34 -31.84 -19.13 -28.15
CA GLY A 34 -31.44 -20.51 -27.87
C GLY A 34 -30.74 -21.22 -29.03
N HIS A 35 -30.93 -20.78 -30.28
CA HIS A 35 -30.32 -21.37 -31.48
C HIS A 35 -29.04 -20.67 -31.93
N PHE A 36 -28.92 -19.37 -31.70
CA PHE A 36 -27.75 -18.57 -32.03
C PHE A 36 -27.13 -17.91 -30.78
N TYR A 37 -25.90 -17.41 -30.93
CA TYR A 37 -25.30 -16.47 -29.98
C TYR A 37 -25.55 -15.04 -30.43
N LYS A 38 -25.57 -14.09 -29.49
CA LYS A 38 -25.70 -12.66 -29.77
C LYS A 38 -24.34 -12.02 -29.53
N SER A 39 -23.80 -11.29 -30.50
CA SER A 39 -22.62 -10.44 -30.35
C SER A 39 -23.10 -8.99 -30.21
N PRO A 40 -23.36 -8.50 -28.98
CA PRO A 40 -24.12 -7.28 -28.79
C PRO A 40 -23.38 -6.02 -29.23
N TRP A 41 -22.08 -6.09 -29.53
CA TRP A 41 -21.25 -4.91 -29.83
C TRP A 41 -20.64 -4.95 -31.23
N SER A 42 -20.84 -6.04 -31.97
CA SER A 42 -20.38 -6.16 -33.35
C SER A 42 -21.25 -5.30 -34.29
N GLU A 43 -20.60 -4.44 -35.06
CA GLU A 43 -21.24 -3.68 -36.13
C GLU A 43 -21.61 -4.58 -37.32
N SER A 44 -20.88 -5.69 -37.51
CA SER A 44 -21.06 -6.65 -38.60
C SER A 44 -22.45 -7.29 -38.62
N PHE A 45 -23.15 -7.36 -37.49
CA PHE A 45 -24.42 -8.08 -37.34
C PHE A 45 -25.62 -7.18 -37.00
N GLU A 46 -25.52 -5.86 -37.21
CA GLU A 46 -26.58 -4.91 -36.84
C GLU A 46 -27.94 -5.25 -37.48
N LYS A 47 -27.95 -5.58 -38.78
CA LYS A 47 -29.16 -5.96 -39.53
C LYS A 47 -29.69 -7.36 -39.21
N ASN A 48 -28.94 -8.18 -38.48
CA ASN A 48 -29.36 -9.51 -38.03
C ASN A 48 -29.69 -9.50 -36.53
N SER A 49 -30.19 -8.37 -36.03
CA SER A 49 -30.47 -8.12 -34.60
C SER A 49 -29.31 -8.48 -33.66
N ARG A 50 -28.08 -8.34 -34.16
CA ARG A 50 -26.82 -8.69 -33.47
C ARG A 50 -26.64 -10.18 -33.18
N PHE A 51 -27.40 -11.06 -33.81
CA PHE A 51 -27.15 -12.50 -33.78
C PHE A 51 -26.04 -12.89 -34.76
N VAL A 52 -25.16 -13.77 -34.30
CA VAL A 52 -24.09 -14.32 -35.15
C VAL A 52 -24.68 -15.27 -36.19
N PRO A 53 -24.12 -15.35 -37.41
CA PRO A 53 -24.67 -16.14 -38.51
C PRO A 53 -24.43 -17.66 -38.39
N LEU A 54 -23.94 -18.14 -37.24
CA LEU A 54 -23.62 -19.54 -36.98
C LEU A 54 -24.46 -20.06 -35.82
N CYS A 55 -25.22 -21.14 -36.04
CA CYS A 55 -26.00 -21.76 -34.98
C CYS A 55 -25.09 -22.44 -33.95
N ARG A 56 -25.56 -22.58 -32.71
CA ARG A 56 -24.78 -23.13 -31.59
C ARG A 56 -24.21 -24.53 -31.87
N LYS A 57 -24.96 -25.39 -32.58
CA LYS A 57 -24.48 -26.72 -33.00
C LYS A 57 -23.24 -26.59 -33.89
N CYS A 58 -23.33 -25.75 -34.92
CA CYS A 58 -22.23 -25.49 -35.85
C CYS A 58 -21.02 -24.85 -35.17
N VAL A 59 -21.23 -23.96 -34.18
CA VAL A 59 -20.16 -23.34 -33.41
C VAL A 59 -19.41 -24.39 -32.58
N ASN A 60 -20.12 -25.27 -31.87
CA ASN A 60 -19.50 -26.32 -31.06
C ASN A 60 -18.72 -27.32 -31.89
N GLU A 61 -19.27 -27.77 -33.02
CA GLU A 61 -18.56 -28.66 -33.95
C GLU A 61 -17.29 -28.01 -34.54
N LEU A 62 -17.37 -26.73 -34.91
CA LEU A 62 -16.20 -25.99 -35.40
C LEU A 62 -15.13 -25.87 -34.32
N LEU A 63 -15.53 -25.59 -33.08
CA LEU A 63 -14.63 -25.55 -31.94
C LEU A 63 -13.92 -26.90 -31.75
N ASP A 64 -14.65 -28.02 -31.77
CA ASP A 64 -14.07 -29.36 -31.65
C ASP A 64 -13.08 -29.67 -32.80
N ILE A 65 -13.39 -29.24 -34.02
CA ILE A 65 -12.49 -29.40 -35.18
C ILE A 65 -11.21 -28.58 -35.00
N TYR A 66 -11.32 -27.33 -34.56
CA TYR A 66 -10.16 -26.46 -34.36
C TYR A 66 -9.32 -26.88 -33.15
N GLU A 67 -9.96 -27.32 -32.08
CA GLU A 67 -9.29 -27.81 -30.87
C GLU A 67 -8.41 -29.02 -31.19
N LYS A 68 -8.92 -29.98 -31.99
CA LYS A 68 -8.15 -31.14 -32.45
C LYS A 68 -6.97 -30.77 -33.35
N LYS A 69 -7.06 -29.69 -34.13
CA LYS A 69 -6.01 -29.28 -35.09
C LYS A 69 -4.94 -28.37 -34.50
N TYR A 70 -5.34 -27.42 -33.66
CA TYR A 70 -4.51 -26.28 -33.27
C TYR A 70 -4.42 -26.05 -31.75
N GLY A 71 -5.09 -26.91 -30.97
CA GLY A 71 -5.22 -26.75 -29.52
C GLY A 71 -6.32 -25.77 -29.13
N THR A 72 -6.76 -25.86 -27.87
CA THR A 72 -7.93 -25.16 -27.33
C THR A 72 -7.80 -23.63 -27.38
N ASN A 73 -6.60 -23.10 -27.15
CA ASN A 73 -6.37 -21.64 -27.16
C ASN A 73 -6.55 -21.05 -28.56
N THR A 74 -5.86 -21.61 -29.54
CA THR A 74 -5.98 -21.21 -30.95
C THR A 74 -7.40 -21.41 -31.46
N ALA A 75 -8.06 -22.50 -31.05
CA ALA A 75 -9.47 -22.74 -31.37
C ALA A 75 -10.38 -21.63 -30.82
N CYS A 76 -10.17 -21.19 -29.57
CA CYS A 76 -10.90 -20.06 -29.00
C CYS A 76 -10.69 -18.77 -29.80
N ILE A 77 -9.45 -18.44 -30.16
CA ILE A 77 -9.13 -17.26 -30.99
C ILE A 77 -9.87 -17.31 -32.33
N LEU A 78 -9.81 -18.44 -33.02
CA LEU A 78 -10.48 -18.62 -34.32
C LEU A 78 -12.00 -18.52 -34.20
N MET A 79 -12.58 -19.02 -33.10
CA MET A 79 -14.01 -18.87 -32.85
C MET A 79 -14.38 -17.42 -32.51
N CYS A 80 -13.55 -16.71 -31.74
CA CYS A 80 -13.76 -15.29 -31.46
C CYS A 80 -13.76 -14.44 -32.74
N TYR A 81 -12.84 -14.74 -33.66
CA TYR A 81 -12.81 -14.11 -34.99
C TYR A 81 -14.10 -14.38 -35.79
N LYS A 82 -14.56 -15.64 -35.83
CA LYS A 82 -15.76 -16.01 -36.60
C LYS A 82 -17.08 -15.47 -36.03
N LEU A 83 -17.11 -15.27 -34.72
CA LEU A 83 -18.28 -14.75 -34.00
C LEU A 83 -18.21 -13.23 -33.81
N ASP A 84 -17.15 -12.59 -34.31
CA ASP A 84 -16.85 -11.17 -34.17
C ASP A 84 -17.00 -10.68 -32.72
N ILE A 85 -16.22 -11.32 -31.83
CA ILE A 85 -16.14 -10.99 -30.40
C ILE A 85 -14.68 -10.84 -29.97
N PRO A 86 -14.40 -10.01 -28.94
CA PRO A 86 -13.05 -9.85 -28.46
C PRO A 86 -12.54 -11.13 -27.76
N TYR A 87 -11.35 -11.55 -28.16
CA TYR A 87 -10.50 -12.49 -27.46
C TYR A 87 -9.66 -11.80 -26.37
N TYR A 88 -9.67 -12.37 -25.16
CA TYR A 88 -8.81 -12.02 -24.03
C TYR A 88 -8.22 -13.30 -23.43
N TYR A 89 -6.89 -13.36 -23.34
CA TYR A 89 -6.22 -14.54 -22.78
C TYR A 89 -6.63 -14.81 -21.32
N SER A 90 -6.76 -13.74 -20.53
CA SER A 90 -7.14 -13.79 -19.11
C SER A 90 -8.50 -14.45 -18.88
N LEU A 91 -9.45 -14.19 -19.78
CA LEU A 91 -10.80 -14.74 -19.71
C LEU A 91 -10.82 -16.21 -20.11
N PHE A 92 -10.09 -16.54 -21.18
CA PHE A 92 -9.88 -17.91 -21.63
C PHE A 92 -9.25 -18.78 -20.53
N ASP A 93 -8.15 -18.33 -19.92
CA ASP A 93 -7.45 -19.03 -18.85
C ASP A 93 -8.34 -19.21 -17.61
N SER A 94 -9.11 -18.18 -17.23
CA SER A 94 -10.05 -18.27 -16.12
C SER A 94 -11.14 -19.33 -16.34
N ILE A 95 -11.65 -19.47 -17.56
CA ILE A 95 -12.71 -20.44 -17.88
C ILE A 95 -12.17 -21.87 -17.81
N ILE A 96 -10.97 -22.10 -18.33
CA ILE A 96 -10.32 -23.42 -18.28
C ILE A 96 -10.03 -23.83 -16.84
N LYS A 97 -9.45 -22.92 -16.04
CA LYS A 97 -9.13 -23.20 -14.63
C LYS A 97 -10.36 -23.54 -13.79
N ASN A 98 -11.50 -22.91 -14.06
CA ASN A 98 -12.71 -23.10 -13.26
C ASN A 98 -13.57 -24.29 -13.70
N ASN A 99 -13.55 -24.67 -14.99
CA ASN A 99 -14.49 -25.66 -15.54
C ASN A 99 -13.83 -26.91 -16.12
N ASN A 100 -12.49 -27.03 -16.07
CA ASN A 100 -11.65 -28.08 -16.68
C ASN A 100 -11.72 -28.20 -18.20
N LYS A 101 -12.85 -27.87 -18.83
CA LYS A 101 -13.05 -27.83 -20.29
C LYS A 101 -13.49 -26.43 -20.73
N PHE A 102 -12.91 -25.97 -21.84
CA PHE A 102 -13.33 -24.71 -22.46
C PHE A 102 -14.69 -24.86 -23.17
N SER A 103 -15.54 -23.85 -23.04
CA SER A 103 -16.81 -23.74 -23.77
C SER A 103 -17.01 -22.32 -24.26
N ILE A 104 -17.28 -22.17 -25.56
CA ILE A 104 -17.57 -20.88 -26.16
C ILE A 104 -18.80 -20.20 -25.56
N GLY A 105 -19.79 -20.99 -25.09
CA GLY A 105 -20.97 -20.44 -24.43
C GLY A 105 -20.65 -19.78 -23.08
N LEU A 106 -19.71 -20.36 -22.32
CA LEU A 106 -19.22 -19.76 -21.07
C LEU A 106 -18.42 -18.48 -21.35
N TYR A 107 -17.61 -18.49 -22.40
CA TYR A 107 -16.88 -17.32 -22.86
C TYR A 107 -17.82 -16.18 -23.26
N MET A 108 -18.83 -16.48 -24.11
CA MET A 108 -19.83 -15.51 -24.55
C MET A 108 -20.62 -14.90 -23.38
N ARG A 109 -20.93 -15.71 -22.36
CA ARG A 109 -21.61 -15.22 -21.16
C ARG A 109 -20.78 -14.18 -20.41
N GLN A 110 -19.46 -14.36 -20.32
CA GLN A 110 -18.58 -13.43 -19.63
C GLN A 110 -18.27 -12.17 -20.46
N ILE A 111 -18.14 -12.31 -21.79
CA ILE A 111 -17.86 -11.19 -22.69
C ILE A 111 -19.05 -10.22 -22.83
N ASN A 112 -20.26 -10.65 -22.45
CA ASN A 112 -21.43 -9.76 -22.39
C ASN A 112 -21.40 -8.77 -21.20
N GLY A 113 -20.36 -8.81 -20.37
CA GLY A 113 -20.17 -7.87 -19.26
C GLY A 113 -19.94 -6.42 -19.71
N ARG A 114 -20.25 -5.47 -18.84
CA ARG A 114 -20.14 -4.01 -19.11
C ARG A 114 -18.74 -3.53 -19.49
N GLN A 115 -17.71 -4.23 -19.05
CA GLN A 115 -16.31 -3.88 -19.33
C GLN A 115 -15.90 -4.14 -20.79
N TYR A 116 -16.68 -4.92 -21.53
CA TYR A 116 -16.41 -5.28 -22.93
C TYR A 116 -17.36 -4.57 -23.91
N GLN A 117 -18.02 -3.49 -23.47
CA GLN A 117 -18.93 -2.73 -24.32
C GLN A 117 -18.18 -2.10 -25.50
N ASN A 118 -18.80 -2.13 -26.67
CA ASN A 118 -18.28 -1.57 -27.92
C ASN A 118 -16.92 -2.19 -28.35
N GLN A 119 -16.71 -3.46 -28.00
CA GLN A 119 -15.51 -4.20 -28.41
C GLN A 119 -15.91 -5.38 -29.28
N ASP A 120 -15.19 -5.54 -30.39
CA ASP A 120 -15.29 -6.62 -31.34
C ASP A 120 -13.95 -7.37 -31.42
N PHE A 121 -13.79 -8.26 -32.41
CA PHE A 121 -12.52 -8.97 -32.56
C PHE A 121 -11.33 -8.06 -32.91
N SER A 122 -11.57 -6.91 -33.55
CA SER A 122 -10.50 -5.97 -33.92
C SER A 122 -9.75 -5.45 -32.68
N GLN A 123 -10.47 -5.30 -31.56
CA GLN A 123 -9.88 -4.86 -30.31
C GLN A 123 -8.82 -5.83 -29.78
N SER A 124 -8.97 -7.14 -30.03
CA SER A 124 -7.96 -8.14 -29.66
C SER A 124 -6.67 -8.00 -30.45
N ILE A 125 -6.75 -7.54 -31.70
CA ILE A 125 -5.58 -7.24 -32.52
C ILE A 125 -4.92 -5.96 -32.01
N LEU A 126 -5.70 -4.90 -31.80
CA LEU A 126 -5.21 -3.60 -31.32
C LEU A 126 -4.52 -3.69 -29.94
N ASN A 127 -5.05 -4.53 -29.06
CA ASN A 127 -4.50 -4.75 -27.72
C ASN A 127 -3.37 -5.80 -27.67
N GLY A 128 -3.01 -6.41 -28.80
CA GLY A 128 -1.98 -7.45 -28.87
C GLY A 128 -2.33 -8.72 -28.08
N GLU A 129 -3.61 -9.05 -27.92
CA GLU A 129 -4.06 -10.23 -27.14
C GLU A 129 -3.71 -11.56 -27.81
N LEU A 130 -3.60 -11.57 -29.14
CA LEU A 130 -3.39 -12.79 -29.94
C LEU A 130 -2.04 -13.46 -29.72
N GLY A 131 -1.03 -12.71 -29.25
CA GLY A 131 0.31 -13.21 -28.97
C GLY A 131 0.56 -13.54 -27.51
N LYS A 132 -0.40 -13.28 -26.61
CA LYS A 132 -0.19 -13.46 -25.16
C LYS A 132 -0.18 -14.94 -24.81
N SER A 133 0.90 -15.39 -24.18
CA SER A 133 1.04 -16.73 -23.65
C SER A 133 0.69 -16.80 -22.16
N LYS A 134 0.68 -18.02 -21.61
CA LYS A 134 0.51 -18.26 -20.18
C LYS A 134 1.57 -17.52 -19.36
N ASP A 135 2.81 -17.56 -19.82
CA ASP A 135 3.96 -16.93 -19.16
C ASP A 135 3.82 -15.40 -19.17
N ASP A 136 3.32 -14.82 -20.27
CA ASP A 136 3.07 -13.38 -20.35
C ASP A 136 1.96 -12.97 -19.38
N PHE A 137 0.91 -13.78 -19.26
CA PHE A 137 -0.17 -13.52 -18.31
C PHE A 137 0.27 -13.69 -16.85
N GLU A 138 1.12 -14.67 -16.55
CA GLU A 138 1.70 -14.86 -15.21
C GLU A 138 2.60 -13.68 -14.82
N LYS A 139 3.46 -13.19 -15.73
CA LYS A 139 4.21 -11.94 -15.52
C LYS A 139 3.29 -10.74 -15.29
N PHE A 140 2.25 -10.56 -16.10
CA PHE A 140 1.27 -9.48 -15.90
C PHE A 140 0.51 -9.60 -14.57
N LYS A 141 0.31 -10.81 -14.05
CA LYS A 141 -0.37 -11.04 -12.77
C LYS A 141 0.58 -10.78 -11.59
N GLU A 142 1.85 -11.12 -11.72
CA GLU A 142 2.91 -10.79 -10.74
C GLU A 142 3.16 -9.28 -10.65
N VAL A 143 2.99 -8.53 -11.75
CA VAL A 143 3.18 -7.07 -11.80
C VAL A 143 2.02 -6.27 -11.19
N LYS A 144 0.90 -6.89 -10.80
CA LYS A 144 -0.19 -6.15 -10.14
C LYS A 144 0.17 -5.79 -8.70
N TRP A 145 0.50 -4.51 -8.51
CA TRP A 145 0.67 -3.88 -7.21
C TRP A 145 -0.51 -4.15 -6.28
N SER A 146 -0.24 -4.69 -5.10
CA SER A 146 -1.23 -4.78 -4.04
C SER A 146 -1.51 -3.38 -3.46
N LYS A 147 -2.60 -3.26 -2.68
CA LYS A 147 -2.90 -2.00 -1.99
C LYS A 147 -1.77 -1.57 -1.05
N GLN A 148 -1.11 -2.53 -0.41
CA GLN A 148 0.00 -2.27 0.50
C GLN A 148 1.25 -1.81 -0.26
N ASP A 149 1.52 -2.40 -1.44
CA ASP A 149 2.65 -1.97 -2.27
C ASP A 149 2.47 -0.53 -2.78
N LEU A 150 1.25 -0.16 -3.14
CA LEU A 150 0.91 1.20 -3.53
C LEU A 150 1.12 2.17 -2.35
N GLN A 151 0.69 1.79 -1.15
CA GLN A 151 0.93 2.58 0.06
C GLN A 151 2.43 2.75 0.34
N ASN A 152 3.21 1.67 0.25
CA ASN A 152 4.65 1.72 0.47
C ASN A 152 5.36 2.61 -0.55
N ARG A 153 4.95 2.58 -1.82
CA ARG A 153 5.48 3.49 -2.85
C ARG A 153 5.09 4.93 -2.59
N ASP A 154 3.82 5.19 -2.33
CA ASP A 154 3.34 6.56 -2.15
C ASP A 154 4.00 7.19 -0.92
N TYR A 155 4.13 6.42 0.17
CA TYR A 155 4.88 6.83 1.37
C TYR A 155 6.36 7.06 1.08
N ALA A 156 7.02 6.16 0.34
CA ALA A 156 8.42 6.33 0.01
C ALA A 156 8.69 7.58 -0.85
N ILE A 157 7.81 7.88 -1.82
CA ILE A 157 7.92 9.09 -2.64
C ILE A 157 7.68 10.34 -1.80
N GLU A 158 6.74 10.31 -0.85
CA GLU A 158 6.46 11.42 0.06
C GLU A 158 7.68 11.73 0.95
N VAL A 159 8.29 10.70 1.56
CA VAL A 159 9.46 10.86 2.45
C VAL A 159 10.71 11.27 1.67
N VAL A 160 10.96 10.67 0.50
CA VAL A 160 12.17 10.96 -0.31
C VAL A 160 12.02 12.29 -1.08
N GLY A 161 10.80 12.75 -1.33
CA GLY A 161 10.50 13.97 -2.10
C GLY A 161 10.57 13.80 -3.63
N TYR A 162 11.00 12.62 -4.10
CA TYR A 162 11.00 12.22 -5.50
C TYR A 162 10.90 10.69 -5.60
N ASP A 163 10.68 10.16 -6.81
CA ASP A 163 10.68 8.73 -7.06
C ASP A 163 12.12 8.23 -7.27
N PRO A 164 12.72 7.47 -6.33
CA PRO A 164 14.10 7.04 -6.41
C PRO A 164 14.34 5.92 -7.44
N PHE A 165 13.28 5.26 -7.90
CA PHE A 165 13.36 4.09 -8.80
C PHE A 165 12.79 4.37 -10.19
N VAL A 166 12.80 5.64 -10.62
CA VAL A 166 12.44 6.04 -11.98
C VAL A 166 13.36 5.35 -12.98
N GLY A 167 12.78 4.74 -14.02
CA GLY A 167 13.53 4.05 -15.08
C GLY A 167 13.79 2.56 -14.81
N TYR A 168 13.46 2.05 -13.63
CA TYR A 168 13.52 0.62 -13.33
C TYR A 168 12.29 -0.12 -13.90
N PRO A 169 12.41 -1.40 -14.31
CA PRO A 169 11.27 -2.24 -14.69
C PRO A 169 10.23 -2.32 -13.57
N GLU A 170 8.93 -2.41 -13.91
CA GLU A 170 7.85 -2.44 -12.90
C GLU A 170 7.99 -3.58 -11.89
N GLU A 171 8.47 -4.75 -12.34
CA GLU A 171 8.78 -5.91 -11.49
C GLU A 171 9.83 -5.58 -10.43
N ASP A 172 10.89 -4.86 -10.82
CA ASP A 172 11.97 -4.46 -9.92
C ASP A 172 11.50 -3.37 -8.96
N ARG A 173 10.68 -2.42 -9.44
CA ARG A 173 10.17 -1.31 -8.64
C ARG A 173 9.37 -1.81 -7.44
N HIS A 174 8.50 -2.79 -7.65
CA HIS A 174 7.74 -3.43 -6.58
C HIS A 174 8.64 -3.94 -5.45
N PHE A 175 9.68 -4.68 -5.81
CA PHE A 175 10.65 -5.20 -4.85
C PHE A 175 11.41 -4.08 -4.12
N LEU A 176 11.86 -3.07 -4.87
CA LEU A 176 12.66 -1.96 -4.34
C LEU A 176 11.90 -1.10 -3.34
N PHE A 177 10.65 -0.74 -3.63
CA PHE A 177 9.83 0.05 -2.69
C PHE A 177 9.50 -0.74 -1.42
N ASN A 178 9.19 -2.03 -1.55
CA ASN A 178 8.94 -2.89 -0.38
C ASN A 178 10.19 -3.10 0.47
N GLN A 179 11.37 -3.13 -0.15
CA GLN A 179 12.62 -3.23 0.58
C GLN A 179 13.02 -1.91 1.25
N LEU A 180 12.65 -0.77 0.66
CA LEU A 180 12.90 0.56 1.20
C LEU A 180 11.99 0.88 2.39
N SER A 181 10.73 0.44 2.36
CA SER A 181 9.69 0.79 3.35
C SER A 181 10.15 0.66 4.81
N PRO A 182 10.77 -0.45 5.26
CA PRO A 182 11.17 -0.61 6.67
C PRO A 182 12.24 0.37 7.13
N TYR A 183 13.03 0.93 6.20
CA TYR A 183 14.03 1.93 6.54
C TYR A 183 13.43 3.33 6.69
N LEU A 184 12.25 3.57 6.12
CA LEU A 184 11.59 4.87 6.17
C LEU A 184 10.68 5.02 7.40
N GLU A 185 10.38 3.93 8.11
CA GLU A 185 9.59 3.96 9.36
C GLU A 185 10.31 4.67 10.52
N ASP A 186 11.63 4.90 10.40
CA ASP A 186 12.44 5.57 11.42
C ASP A 186 12.47 7.09 11.16
N GLU A 187 11.85 7.87 12.03
CA GLU A 187 11.72 9.34 11.87
C GLU A 187 13.09 10.04 11.75
N ASP A 188 14.14 9.51 12.42
CA ASP A 188 15.50 10.06 12.37
C ASP A 188 16.17 9.89 10.97
N ILE A 189 15.62 9.02 10.11
CA ILE A 189 16.15 8.73 8.77
C ILE A 189 15.55 9.67 7.71
N ALA A 190 14.30 10.09 7.88
CA ALA A 190 13.61 10.99 6.95
C ALA A 190 14.27 12.39 6.93
N ASP A 191 14.77 12.86 8.08
CA ASP A 191 15.38 14.18 8.23
C ASP A 191 16.86 14.23 7.82
N ASP A 192 17.54 13.08 7.72
CA ASP A 192 18.96 12.98 7.35
C ASP A 192 19.14 12.55 5.89
N ALA A 193 19.23 13.54 5.00
CA ALA A 193 19.40 13.33 3.56
C ALA A 193 20.62 12.47 3.19
N PHE A 194 21.69 12.48 3.99
CA PHE A 194 22.85 11.64 3.74
C PHE A 194 22.57 10.19 4.09
N LYS A 195 21.98 9.91 5.26
CA LYS A 195 21.56 8.54 5.63
C LYS A 195 20.55 7.96 4.65
N LEU A 196 19.59 8.77 4.20
CA LEU A 196 18.61 8.36 3.18
C LEU A 196 19.30 7.94 1.88
N SER A 197 20.29 8.71 1.41
CA SER A 197 21.09 8.34 0.23
C SER A 197 21.87 7.03 0.44
N GLN A 198 22.41 6.79 1.63
CA GLN A 198 23.12 5.55 1.94
C GLN A 198 22.19 4.33 1.98
N ILE A 199 20.96 4.51 2.45
CA ILE A 199 19.93 3.47 2.46
C ILE A 199 19.48 3.11 1.05
N LEU A 200 19.26 4.12 0.18
CA LEU A 200 18.97 3.87 -1.24
C LEU A 200 20.08 3.04 -1.91
N GLN A 201 21.35 3.36 -1.61
CA GLN A 201 22.48 2.57 -2.10
C GLN A 201 22.46 1.12 -1.59
N ILE A 202 22.10 0.88 -0.32
CA ILE A 202 21.94 -0.47 0.23
C ILE A 202 20.84 -1.23 -0.53
N VAL A 203 19.70 -0.60 -0.80
CA VAL A 203 18.58 -1.19 -1.53
C VAL A 203 19.00 -1.57 -2.96
N ASP A 204 19.70 -0.69 -3.67
CA ASP A 204 20.25 -1.00 -5.01
C ASP A 204 21.27 -2.14 -4.98
N ASN A 205 22.18 -2.14 -4.00
CA ASN A 205 23.16 -3.20 -3.83
C ASN A 205 22.47 -4.56 -3.58
N ASN A 206 21.41 -4.58 -2.78
CA ASN A 206 20.64 -5.79 -2.50
C ASN A 206 19.91 -6.32 -3.75
N LYS A 207 19.40 -5.42 -4.60
CA LYS A 207 18.86 -5.81 -5.91
C LYS A 207 19.92 -6.49 -6.77
N GLN A 208 21.11 -5.92 -6.86
CA GLN A 208 22.22 -6.51 -7.64
C GLN A 208 22.67 -7.86 -7.06
N ILE A 209 22.72 -8.01 -5.74
CA ILE A 209 22.99 -9.29 -5.07
C ILE A 209 21.94 -10.34 -5.48
N ARG A 210 20.65 -9.98 -5.45
CA ARG A 210 19.57 -10.88 -5.87
C ARG A 210 19.68 -11.29 -7.35
N GLN A 211 20.03 -10.35 -8.23
CA GLN A 211 20.25 -10.64 -9.65
C GLN A 211 21.44 -11.60 -9.84
N CYS A 212 22.51 -11.42 -9.06
CA CYS A 212 23.64 -12.35 -9.05
C CYS A 212 23.21 -13.74 -8.57
N ASP A 213 22.41 -13.84 -7.50
CA ASP A 213 21.92 -15.11 -6.97
C ASP A 213 21.01 -15.86 -7.96
N VAL A 214 20.09 -15.17 -8.63
CA VAL A 214 19.23 -15.77 -9.66
C VAL A 214 20.06 -16.25 -10.86
N LYS A 215 21.05 -15.48 -11.29
CA LYS A 215 21.95 -15.90 -12.38
C LYS A 215 22.79 -17.11 -11.97
N ILE A 216 23.36 -17.12 -10.77
CA ILE A 216 24.13 -18.26 -10.24
C ILE A 216 23.26 -19.52 -10.19
N ALA A 217 22.00 -19.43 -9.76
CA ALA A 217 21.09 -20.56 -9.68
C ALA A 217 20.75 -21.18 -11.04
N ASN A 218 20.83 -20.40 -12.12
CA ASN A 218 20.52 -20.83 -13.48
C ASN A 218 21.75 -21.32 -14.28
N LEU A 219 22.97 -21.19 -13.74
CA LEU A 219 24.21 -21.62 -14.38
C LEU A 219 24.58 -23.05 -13.96
N ASP A 220 25.25 -23.80 -14.83
CA ASP A 220 25.72 -25.15 -14.51
C ASP A 220 27.08 -25.07 -13.79
N PRO A 221 27.19 -25.57 -12.54
CA PRO A 221 28.44 -25.51 -11.77
C PRO A 221 29.65 -26.16 -12.44
N ILE A 222 29.44 -27.11 -13.36
CA ILE A 222 30.51 -27.85 -14.03
C ILE A 222 30.94 -27.15 -15.32
N ARG A 223 30.02 -26.47 -16.01
CA ARG A 223 30.30 -25.83 -17.31
C ARG A 223 30.66 -24.36 -17.17
N ASP A 224 30.06 -23.66 -16.21
CA ASP A 224 30.11 -22.19 -16.09
C ASP A 224 30.86 -21.74 -14.81
N ALA A 225 31.85 -22.53 -14.38
CA ALA A 225 32.58 -22.31 -13.12
C ALA A 225 33.27 -20.93 -13.03
N THR A 226 33.70 -20.37 -14.16
CA THR A 226 34.29 -19.01 -14.23
C THR A 226 33.28 -17.93 -13.96
N ASP A 227 32.09 -18.03 -14.54
CA ASP A 227 31.04 -17.03 -14.44
C ASP A 227 30.45 -17.03 -13.03
N ILE A 228 30.26 -18.22 -12.46
CA ILE A 228 29.88 -18.38 -11.04
C ILE A 228 30.92 -17.76 -10.11
N LYS A 229 32.23 -17.88 -10.41
CA LYS A 229 33.29 -17.25 -9.61
C LYS A 229 33.23 -15.72 -9.70
N THR A 230 32.99 -15.16 -10.89
CA THR A 230 32.85 -13.70 -11.05
C THR A 230 31.62 -13.14 -10.33
N LEU A 231 30.46 -13.80 -10.48
CA LEU A 231 29.22 -13.39 -9.82
C LEU A 231 29.33 -13.49 -8.30
N ASN A 232 29.99 -14.52 -7.77
CA ASN A 232 30.27 -14.63 -6.33
C ASN A 232 31.23 -13.53 -5.84
N SER A 233 32.22 -13.14 -6.64
CA SER A 233 33.11 -12.03 -6.30
C SER A 233 32.36 -10.70 -6.23
N ILE A 234 31.51 -10.41 -7.24
CA ILE A 234 30.68 -9.21 -7.26
C ILE A 234 29.75 -9.19 -6.04
N LYS A 235 29.06 -10.30 -5.77
CA LYS A 235 28.20 -10.46 -4.59
C LYS A 235 28.97 -10.16 -3.30
N LYS A 236 30.15 -10.72 -3.14
CA LYS A 236 30.98 -10.51 -1.93
C LYS A 236 31.33 -9.04 -1.75
N THR A 237 31.75 -8.35 -2.80
CA THR A 237 32.06 -6.91 -2.75
C THR A 237 30.86 -6.06 -2.39
N LEU A 238 29.67 -6.37 -2.93
CA LEU A 238 28.44 -5.65 -2.59
C LEU A 238 28.01 -5.88 -1.13
N VAL A 239 28.15 -7.11 -0.62
CA VAL A 239 27.87 -7.43 0.79
C VAL A 239 28.84 -6.69 1.72
N GLU A 240 30.13 -6.70 1.40
CA GLU A 240 31.15 -5.95 2.17
C GLU A 240 30.88 -4.44 2.15
N ALA A 241 30.45 -3.89 1.01
CA ALA A 241 30.04 -2.49 0.90
C ALA A 241 28.81 -2.18 1.78
N ASN A 242 27.78 -3.05 1.74
CA ASN A 242 26.59 -2.90 2.59
C ASN A 242 26.93 -2.96 4.08
N ASP A 243 27.78 -3.89 4.49
CA ASP A 243 28.24 -4.01 5.88
C ASP A 243 28.99 -2.76 6.34
N LYS A 244 29.80 -2.15 5.45
CA LYS A 244 30.51 -0.91 5.73
C LYS A 244 29.54 0.26 5.89
N ILE A 245 28.64 0.45 4.92
CA ILE A 245 27.62 1.51 4.96
C ILE A 245 26.76 1.38 6.22
N ALA A 246 26.34 0.15 6.57
CA ALA A 246 25.49 -0.11 7.72
C ALA A 246 26.19 0.15 9.07
N LYS A 247 27.51 -0.07 9.14
CA LYS A 247 28.31 0.19 10.34
C LYS A 247 28.62 1.67 10.52
N GLU A 248 29.00 2.36 9.44
CA GLU A 248 29.42 3.77 9.46
C GLU A 248 28.25 4.74 9.69
N ASN A 249 27.02 4.36 9.31
CA ASN A 249 25.85 5.22 9.38
C ASN A 249 24.83 4.80 10.45
N GLU A 250 25.22 3.91 11.38
CA GLU A 250 24.37 3.39 12.47
C GLU A 250 23.03 2.76 12.01
N ILE A 251 22.94 2.33 10.75
CA ILE A 251 21.72 1.71 10.21
C ILE A 251 21.49 0.33 10.86
N SER A 252 22.56 -0.39 11.18
CA SER A 252 22.48 -1.70 11.83
C SER A 252 22.03 -1.58 13.29
N VAL A 253 21.10 -2.45 13.70
CA VAL A 253 20.56 -2.52 15.08
C VAL A 253 21.67 -2.64 16.14
N LYS A 254 22.80 -3.28 15.81
CA LYS A 254 23.93 -3.46 16.74
C LYS A 254 24.76 -2.19 16.99
N ASN A 255 24.70 -1.24 16.07
CA ASN A 255 25.50 -0.01 16.10
C ASN A 255 24.65 1.25 16.30
N ARG A 256 23.32 1.13 16.46
CA ARG A 256 22.48 2.26 16.84
C ARG A 256 22.86 2.73 18.25
N SER A 257 23.33 3.97 18.34
CA SER A 257 23.63 4.62 19.63
C SER A 257 22.35 4.97 20.42
N ASN A 258 21.20 5.04 19.74
CA ASN A 258 19.90 5.33 20.36
C ASN A 258 19.20 4.08 20.91
N LYS A 259 19.34 3.86 22.22
CA LYS A 259 18.31 3.21 23.04
C LYS A 259 17.13 4.18 23.21
N ASP A 260 16.40 4.47 22.14
CA ASP A 260 15.24 5.38 22.16
C ASP A 260 13.99 4.73 22.77
N VAL A 261 14.10 4.27 24.00
CA VAL A 261 12.93 4.00 24.84
C VAL A 261 12.48 5.35 25.40
N GLY A 262 11.65 6.09 24.66
CA GLY A 262 10.97 7.26 25.23
C GLY A 262 10.70 8.45 24.31
N LYS A 263 11.25 8.52 23.09
CA LYS A 263 11.05 9.69 22.22
C LYS A 263 9.60 9.92 21.78
N SER A 264 8.82 8.84 21.60
CA SER A 264 7.39 8.89 21.27
C SER A 264 6.48 9.10 22.49
N THR A 265 7.04 9.19 23.69
CA THR A 265 6.23 9.47 24.88
C THR A 265 5.84 10.94 24.90
N LEU A 266 4.59 11.22 25.25
CA LEU A 266 4.06 12.57 25.38
C LEU A 266 4.98 13.49 26.20
N THR A 267 5.60 12.93 27.25
CA THR A 267 6.57 13.61 28.11
C THR A 267 7.81 14.10 27.35
N TYR A 268 8.34 13.30 26.43
CA TYR A 268 9.51 13.65 25.64
C TYR A 268 9.18 14.70 24.58
N LEU A 269 8.10 14.49 23.81
CA LEU A 269 7.60 15.44 22.82
C LEU A 269 7.33 16.82 23.43
N MET A 270 6.76 16.88 24.63
CA MET A 270 6.53 18.14 25.34
C MET A 270 7.80 18.79 25.90
N ARG A 271 8.79 18.01 26.37
CA ARG A 271 10.11 18.54 26.77
C ARG A 271 10.84 19.14 25.58
N ASP A 272 10.75 18.49 24.42
CA ASP A 272 11.32 18.99 23.18
C ASP A 272 10.62 20.28 22.71
N LEU A 273 9.28 20.36 22.81
CA LEU A 273 8.51 21.58 22.53
C LEU A 273 8.89 22.76 23.45
N ARG A 274 9.18 22.50 24.74
CA ARG A 274 9.69 23.51 25.69
C ARG A 274 11.09 24.00 25.29
N ASN A 275 11.98 23.09 24.93
CA ASN A 275 13.32 23.45 24.47
C ASN A 275 13.30 24.26 23.17
N LYS A 276 12.27 24.09 22.34
CA LYS A 276 12.06 24.80 21.08
C LYS A 276 11.29 26.13 21.22
N ASN A 277 11.05 26.62 22.45
CA ASN A 277 10.40 27.91 22.76
C ASN A 277 9.03 28.12 22.07
N PHE A 278 8.21 27.07 21.94
CA PHE A 278 6.82 27.21 21.47
C PHE A 278 5.90 27.60 22.65
N GLU A 279 5.79 28.90 22.95
CA GLU A 279 4.93 29.43 24.02
C GLU A 279 3.45 29.02 23.89
N ARG A 280 2.96 28.76 22.66
CA ARG A 280 1.58 28.27 22.43
C ARG A 280 1.35 26.80 22.80
N ALA A 281 2.41 26.01 22.94
CA ALA A 281 2.33 24.60 23.35
C ALA A 281 2.34 24.43 24.88
N GLU A 282 2.60 25.50 25.64
CA GLU A 282 2.39 25.57 27.10
C GLU A 282 0.89 25.70 27.45
N ALA A 283 0.03 24.91 26.82
CA ALA A 283 -1.23 24.57 27.47
C ALA A 283 -0.86 23.75 28.71
N ASP A 284 -1.20 24.30 29.88
CA ASP A 284 -0.65 23.94 31.17
C ASP A 284 -0.70 22.41 31.43
N TYR A 285 0.46 21.76 31.36
CA TYR A 285 0.65 20.33 31.68
C TYR A 285 0.02 19.97 33.03
N TYR A 286 0.01 20.94 33.95
CA TYR A 286 -0.64 20.83 35.23
C TYR A 286 -2.17 20.66 35.11
N ASP A 287 -2.81 21.42 34.23
CA ASP A 287 -4.25 21.35 33.97
C ASP A 287 -4.64 20.05 33.27
N GLN A 288 -3.80 19.54 32.36
CA GLN A 288 -4.07 18.26 31.68
C GLN A 288 -3.91 17.05 32.62
N LEU A 289 -2.90 17.03 33.48
CA LEU A 289 -2.74 16.02 34.52
C LEU A 289 -3.83 16.08 35.60
N ARG A 290 -4.30 17.30 35.92
CA ARG A 290 -5.45 17.52 36.81
C ARG A 290 -6.79 17.41 36.11
N GLY A 291 -6.79 17.11 34.81
CA GLY A 291 -7.98 16.97 34.01
C GLY A 291 -8.92 15.87 34.56
N PRO A 292 -10.24 16.03 34.39
CA PRO A 292 -11.22 15.06 34.90
C PRO A 292 -10.98 13.62 34.41
N GLY A 293 -10.52 13.45 33.17
CA GLY A 293 -10.23 12.13 32.59
C GLY A 293 -9.02 11.43 33.22
N THR A 294 -7.95 12.17 33.49
CA THR A 294 -6.74 11.64 34.13
C THR A 294 -7.02 11.22 35.57
N GLN A 295 -7.73 12.07 36.32
CA GLN A 295 -8.18 11.75 37.69
C GLN A 295 -9.13 10.54 37.71
N TRP A 296 -10.03 10.45 36.74
CA TRP A 296 -10.91 9.29 36.59
C TRP A 296 -10.11 8.00 36.35
N ALA A 297 -9.15 7.99 35.42
CA ALA A 297 -8.32 6.81 35.14
C ALA A 297 -7.50 6.37 36.38
N ILE A 298 -6.92 7.33 37.11
CA ILE A 298 -6.21 7.06 38.37
C ILE A 298 -7.16 6.42 39.40
N SER A 299 -8.36 6.98 39.57
CA SER A 299 -9.35 6.47 40.53
C SER A 299 -9.82 5.05 40.20
N ILE A 300 -9.99 4.73 38.92
CA ILE A 300 -10.37 3.39 38.45
C ILE A 300 -9.23 2.41 38.69
N SER A 301 -8.00 2.79 38.39
CA SER A 301 -6.82 1.97 38.64
C SER A 301 -6.63 1.67 40.13
N GLN A 302 -6.81 2.68 40.99
CA GLN A 302 -6.74 2.51 42.45
C GLN A 302 -7.84 1.59 42.99
N LYS A 303 -9.09 1.75 42.53
CA LYS A 303 -10.18 0.84 42.90
C LYS A 303 -9.92 -0.60 42.46
N ALA A 304 -9.45 -0.79 41.24
CA ALA A 304 -9.10 -2.12 40.73
C ALA A 304 -7.98 -2.78 41.54
N MET A 305 -6.96 -2.02 41.97
CA MET A 305 -5.93 -2.54 42.87
C MET A 305 -6.51 -2.94 44.23
N LEU A 306 -7.40 -2.15 44.81
CA LEU A 306 -8.03 -2.47 46.10
C LEU A 306 -8.97 -3.69 46.02
N ASP A 307 -9.69 -3.85 44.91
CA ASP A 307 -10.64 -4.95 44.72
C ASP A 307 -9.95 -6.28 44.37
N HIS A 308 -8.80 -6.23 43.68
CA HIS A 308 -8.11 -7.43 43.20
C HIS A 308 -6.87 -7.83 44.02
N CYS A 309 -6.27 -6.93 44.80
CA CYS A 309 -5.18 -7.27 45.71
C CYS A 309 -5.73 -7.58 47.11
N LEU A 310 -5.55 -8.82 47.55
CA LEU A 310 -5.89 -9.27 48.90
C LEU A 310 -4.80 -8.80 49.88
N PHE A 311 -4.90 -7.55 50.35
CA PHE A 311 -3.98 -7.01 51.37
C PHE A 311 -4.26 -7.59 52.76
N ASP A 312 -3.23 -8.13 53.40
CA ASP A 312 -3.32 -8.57 54.79
C ASP A 312 -3.17 -7.38 55.78
N GLU A 313 -3.30 -7.64 57.09
CA GLU A 313 -3.20 -6.57 58.11
C GLU A 313 -1.81 -5.93 58.18
N ASN A 314 -0.75 -6.67 57.85
CA ASN A 314 0.63 -6.14 57.86
C ASN A 314 0.89 -5.28 56.62
N ASP A 315 0.43 -5.71 55.44
CA ASP A 315 0.52 -4.93 54.20
C ASP A 315 -0.17 -3.57 54.36
N LYS A 316 -1.37 -3.58 54.96
CA LYS A 316 -2.12 -2.34 55.24
C LYS A 316 -1.34 -1.41 56.16
N LYS A 317 -0.72 -1.96 57.21
CA LYS A 317 0.06 -1.16 58.16
C LYS A 317 1.28 -0.51 57.51
N GLU A 318 2.01 -1.26 56.68
CA GLU A 318 3.16 -0.73 55.93
C GLU A 318 2.75 0.36 54.93
N VAL A 319 1.62 0.16 54.23
CA VAL A 319 1.04 1.18 53.35
C VAL A 319 0.68 2.44 54.13
N TYR A 320 0.05 2.33 55.30
CA TYR A 320 -0.29 3.49 56.12
C TYR A 320 0.95 4.24 56.63
N GLU A 321 1.96 3.53 57.13
CA GLU A 321 3.21 4.16 57.59
C GLU A 321 3.93 4.88 56.44
N THR A 322 3.92 4.29 55.25
CA THR A 322 4.52 4.89 54.04
C THR A 322 3.73 6.11 53.58
N GLN A 323 2.39 6.04 53.59
CA GLN A 323 1.53 7.17 53.24
C GLN A 323 1.69 8.33 54.21
N ILE A 324 1.78 8.08 55.52
CA ILE A 324 1.98 9.15 56.51
C ILE A 324 3.30 9.87 56.27
N LYS A 325 4.40 9.13 56.03
CA LYS A 325 5.70 9.73 55.71
C LYS A 325 5.65 10.54 54.42
N LEU A 326 5.07 9.99 53.37
CA LEU A 326 4.92 10.68 52.09
C LEU A 326 4.10 11.98 52.23
N VAL A 327 3.00 11.93 52.99
CA VAL A 327 2.16 13.10 53.24
C VAL A 327 2.92 14.18 54.01
N ASP A 328 3.68 13.81 55.05
CA ASP A 328 4.51 14.76 55.82
C ASP A 328 5.60 15.40 54.95
N ASP A 329 6.26 14.62 54.10
CA ASP A 329 7.27 15.13 53.17
C ASP A 329 6.65 16.06 52.11
N LEU A 330 5.49 15.71 51.57
CA LEU A 330 4.74 16.58 50.64
C LEU A 330 4.31 17.89 51.31
N TYR A 331 3.91 17.87 52.59
CA TYR A 331 3.58 19.10 53.32
C TYR A 331 4.82 19.99 53.49
N LYS A 332 5.98 19.44 53.85
CA LYS A 332 7.24 20.19 53.96
C LYS A 332 7.65 20.81 52.61
N GLU A 333 7.56 20.05 51.53
CA GLU A 333 7.85 20.56 50.19
C GLU A 333 6.87 21.66 49.77
N LEU A 334 5.57 21.48 50.04
CA LEU A 334 4.54 22.46 49.74
C LEU A 334 4.81 23.79 50.48
N ASP A 335 5.16 23.73 51.75
CA ASP A 335 5.46 24.93 52.54
C ASP A 335 6.73 25.62 52.05
N SER A 336 7.78 24.86 51.74
CA SER A 336 9.00 25.38 51.12
C SER A 336 8.71 26.08 49.78
N LYS A 337 7.89 25.48 48.92
CA LYS A 337 7.49 26.06 47.64
C LYS A 337 6.61 27.30 47.78
N LYS A 338 5.70 27.33 48.76
CA LYS A 338 4.90 28.52 49.06
C LYS A 338 5.78 29.69 49.50
N GLU A 339 6.79 29.43 50.34
CA GLU A 339 7.72 30.46 50.77
C GLU A 339 8.60 30.95 49.61
N GLN A 340 9.09 30.05 48.75
CA GLN A 340 9.80 30.43 47.52
C GLN A 340 8.94 31.32 46.61
N LEU A 341 7.66 30.96 46.42
CA LEU A 341 6.73 31.74 45.60
C LEU A 341 6.50 33.14 46.20
N ARG A 342 6.35 33.23 47.51
CA ARG A 342 6.22 34.51 48.21
C ARG A 342 7.45 35.40 47.99
N GLN A 343 8.65 34.85 48.10
CA GLN A 343 9.89 35.59 47.87
C GLN A 343 9.99 36.09 46.42
N LEU A 344 9.63 35.24 45.44
CA LEU A 344 9.60 35.63 44.03
C LEU A 344 8.59 36.75 43.76
N LEU A 345 7.42 36.75 44.40
CA LEU A 345 6.44 37.83 44.28
C LEU A 345 7.00 39.17 44.79
N ILE A 346 7.67 39.16 45.95
CA ILE A 346 8.31 40.36 46.49
C ILE A 346 9.38 40.90 45.53
N VAL A 347 10.22 40.02 44.97
CA VAL A 347 11.23 40.41 43.98
C VAL A 347 10.58 40.99 42.72
N ASN A 348 9.49 40.39 42.24
CA ASN A 348 8.76 40.87 41.08
C ASN A 348 8.14 42.26 41.32
N ASP A 349 7.56 42.48 42.50
CA ASP A 349 7.01 43.79 42.88
C ASP A 349 8.11 44.86 43.00
N ASN A 350 9.28 44.50 43.53
CA ASN A 350 10.44 45.41 43.57
C ASN A 350 10.94 45.76 42.16
N LEU A 351 11.07 44.77 41.27
CA LEU A 351 11.48 44.98 39.89
C LEU A 351 10.48 45.85 39.11
N LYS A 352 9.18 45.68 39.36
CA LYS A 352 8.13 46.55 38.80
C LYS A 352 8.27 47.98 39.30
N ALA A 353 8.52 48.16 40.60
CA ALA A 353 8.74 49.50 41.16
C ALA A 353 9.99 50.18 40.57
N GLU A 354 11.08 49.44 40.37
CA GLU A 354 12.28 49.95 39.68
C GLU A 354 12.02 50.30 38.20
N LEU A 355 11.21 49.50 37.50
CA LEU A 355 10.80 49.82 36.12
C LEU A 355 9.92 51.07 36.05
N GLU A 356 9.05 51.28 37.04
CA GLU A 356 8.19 52.47 37.13
C GLU A 356 9.02 53.74 37.39
N THR A 357 10.03 53.67 38.25
CA THR A 357 10.92 54.83 38.52
C THR A 357 11.80 55.16 37.32
N LEU A 358 12.29 54.16 36.59
CA LEU A 358 13.02 54.35 35.34
C LEU A 358 12.14 54.98 34.23
N ARG A 359 10.86 54.57 34.15
CA ARG A 359 9.90 55.17 33.20
C ARG A 359 9.58 56.63 33.49
N VAL A 360 9.53 57.04 34.75
CA VAL A 360 9.28 58.44 35.14
C VAL A 360 10.54 59.30 34.92
N GLY A 361 11.74 58.72 35.05
CA GLY A 361 13.01 59.43 34.79
C GLY A 361 13.22 59.81 33.31
N ASP A 362 12.68 59.05 32.36
CA ASP A 362 12.78 59.36 30.92
C ASP A 362 11.80 60.48 30.47
N SER A 363 10.74 60.78 31.23
CA SER A 363 9.81 61.87 30.90
C SER A 363 10.32 63.26 31.31
N ASP A 364 11.32 63.36 32.18
CA ASP A 364 11.93 64.63 32.59
C ASP A 364 13.11 65.05 31.68
N GLY A 365 13.41 64.26 30.63
CA GLY A 365 14.51 64.49 29.69
C GLY A 365 14.14 65.15 28.37
N ILE A 366 12.87 65.51 28.15
CA ILE A 366 12.42 66.23 26.94
C ILE A 366 11.80 67.57 27.36
N SER A 367 12.66 68.58 27.54
CA SER A 367 12.28 70.00 27.54
C SER A 367 13.25 70.80 26.68
#